data_AF-A0A6A1UN20-F1
#
_entry.id   AF-A0A6A1UN20-F1
#
_cell.length_a   1.000
_cell.length_b   1.000
_cell.length_c   1.000
_cell.angle_alpha   90.00
_cell.angle_beta   90.00
_cell.angle_gamma   90.00
#
_symmetry.space_group_name_H-M   'P 1'
#
loop_
_entity.id
_entity.type
_entity.pdbx_description
1 polymer ?
#
loop_
_entity_poly.entity_id
_entity_poly.type
_entity_poly.pdbx_seq_one_letter_code
_entity_poly.pdbx_strand_id
1 'polypeptide(L)'
;MHAYFKKFPRKEAALLKPHPDTTEKQWKELRDMFTSEIFIERMDAFQRQCDLEGKTYTEIEVYSEIFGKKSGFVRGLGRAVKPPSPSTLTTQSSNLQHQLAKARDEIKAMRAAREKDLQEFAKKQAEMEATLRDHREEQRVEQERIWMEQEESMKREQECMLVEHEKCMQQEQERMRKEQECLRAKISKQLDKKMSSVMEKKMSDRAKRLFSYFRSSKR
;
A
#
# COMPACT_ATOMS: atom_id res chain seq x y z
N MET A 1 -18.36 41.18 41.05
CA MET A 1 -19.33 40.20 40.52
C MET A 1 -19.60 40.35 39.03
N HIS A 2 -20.23 41.42 38.54
CA HIS A 2 -20.56 41.56 37.10
C HIS A 2 -19.34 41.35 36.16
N ALA A 3 -18.19 41.99 36.46
CA ALA A 3 -16.95 41.81 35.70
C ALA A 3 -16.35 40.39 35.78
N TYR A 4 -16.69 39.61 36.81
CA TYR A 4 -16.28 38.20 36.93
C TYR A 4 -17.16 37.30 36.06
N PHE A 5 -18.49 37.51 36.08
CA PHE A 5 -19.42 36.76 35.22
C PHE A 5 -19.11 36.97 33.74
N LYS A 6 -18.70 38.18 33.34
CA LYS A 6 -18.28 38.49 31.95
C LYS A 6 -17.04 37.72 31.47
N LYS A 7 -16.26 37.10 32.38
CA LYS A 7 -15.14 36.21 32.01
C LYS A 7 -15.60 34.86 31.49
N PHE A 8 -16.88 34.54 31.64
CA PHE A 8 -17.47 33.29 31.20
C PHE A 8 -18.41 33.56 30.02
N PRO A 9 -18.33 32.76 28.94
CA PRO A 9 -19.25 32.87 27.80
C PRO A 9 -20.71 32.53 28.15
N ARG A 10 -20.93 31.80 29.26
CA ARG A 10 -22.22 31.31 29.72
C ARG A 10 -22.37 31.49 31.22
N LYS A 11 -23.55 31.94 31.67
CA LYS A 11 -23.85 32.20 33.08
C LYS A 11 -23.81 30.93 33.94
N GLU A 12 -24.19 29.78 33.37
CA GLU A 12 -24.17 28.47 34.02
C GLU A 12 -22.73 28.05 34.36
N ALA A 13 -21.77 28.35 33.47
CA ALA A 13 -20.36 28.07 33.68
C ALA A 13 -19.75 28.96 34.77
N ALA A 14 -20.22 30.20 34.90
CA ALA A 14 -19.82 31.11 35.95
C ALA A 14 -20.36 30.67 37.32
N LEU A 15 -21.60 30.21 37.40
CA LEU A 15 -22.23 29.73 38.64
C LEU A 15 -21.55 28.48 39.22
N LEU A 16 -20.87 27.68 38.39
CA LEU A 16 -20.08 26.52 38.83
C LEU A 16 -18.75 26.90 39.51
N LYS A 17 -18.25 28.13 39.33
CA LYS A 17 -16.96 28.57 39.86
C LYS A 17 -17.13 29.69 40.89
N PRO A 18 -16.98 29.41 42.20
CA PRO A 18 -17.06 30.41 43.24
C PRO A 18 -16.14 31.61 42.98
N HIS A 19 -16.66 32.81 43.19
CA HIS A 19 -15.83 34.01 43.11
C HIS A 19 -14.82 34.02 44.27
N PRO A 20 -13.54 34.34 44.02
CA PRO A 20 -12.47 34.23 45.02
C PRO A 20 -12.74 35.03 46.31
N ASP A 21 -13.46 36.15 46.20
CA ASP A 21 -13.80 37.04 47.32
C ASP A 21 -15.14 36.72 48.02
N THR A 22 -15.79 35.59 47.71
CA THR A 22 -17.06 35.17 48.36
C THR A 22 -16.91 33.88 49.12
N THR A 23 -17.59 33.79 50.28
CA THR A 23 -17.63 32.55 51.06
C THR A 23 -18.53 31.50 50.40
N GLU A 24 -18.23 30.21 50.62
CA GLU A 24 -18.97 29.10 50.02
C GLU A 24 -20.47 29.14 50.35
N LYS A 25 -20.82 29.54 51.57
CA LYS A 25 -22.22 29.71 52.00
C LYS A 25 -22.94 30.81 51.20
N GLN A 26 -22.32 31.97 51.08
CA GLN A 26 -22.87 33.09 50.30
C GLN A 26 -22.95 32.76 48.80
N TRP A 27 -21.98 32.00 48.29
CA TRP A 27 -21.99 31.54 46.91
C TRP A 27 -23.10 30.53 46.64
N LYS A 28 -23.36 29.63 47.59
CA LYS A 28 -24.47 28.67 47.52
C LYS A 28 -25.82 29.38 47.56
N GLU A 29 -26.01 30.33 48.48
CA GLU A 29 -27.24 31.15 48.54
C GLU A 29 -27.48 31.93 47.24
N LEU A 30 -26.42 32.49 46.65
CA LEU A 30 -26.50 33.14 45.33
C LEU A 30 -26.90 32.14 44.23
N ARG A 31 -26.25 30.97 44.17
CA ARG A 31 -26.55 29.95 43.18
C ARG A 31 -28.01 29.50 43.28
N ASP A 32 -28.45 29.14 44.49
CA ASP A 32 -29.80 28.67 44.77
C ASP A 32 -30.85 29.73 44.37
N MET A 33 -30.53 31.00 44.60
CA MET A 33 -31.38 32.14 44.22
C MET A 33 -31.44 32.36 42.70
N PHE A 34 -30.32 32.27 41.97
CA PHE A 34 -30.31 32.38 40.50
C PHE A 34 -30.94 31.17 39.80
N THR A 35 -31.03 30.03 40.48
CA THR A 35 -31.73 28.82 40.00
C THR A 35 -33.16 28.70 40.51
N SER A 36 -33.64 29.65 41.31
CA SER A 36 -35.00 29.63 41.84
C SER A 36 -36.02 29.81 40.71
N GLU A 37 -37.06 28.99 40.71
CA GLU A 37 -38.15 29.06 39.73
C GLU A 37 -38.81 30.44 39.70
N ILE A 38 -38.99 31.05 40.86
CA ILE A 38 -39.53 32.42 41.01
C ILE A 38 -38.64 33.46 40.31
N PHE A 39 -37.31 33.28 40.34
CA PHE A 39 -36.38 34.19 39.69
C PHE A 39 -36.42 34.03 38.16
N ILE A 40 -36.47 32.79 37.67
CA ILE A 40 -36.56 32.49 36.25
C ILE A 40 -37.87 33.03 35.66
N GLU A 41 -39.00 32.83 36.34
CA GLU A 41 -40.31 33.35 35.91
C GLU A 41 -40.34 34.87 35.86
N ARG A 42 -39.75 35.56 36.85
CA ARG A 42 -39.67 37.03 36.85
C ARG A 42 -38.79 37.57 35.73
N MET A 43 -37.67 36.90 35.46
CA MET A 43 -36.78 37.26 34.35
C MET A 43 -37.49 37.08 33.00
N ASP A 44 -38.24 35.99 32.83
CA ASP A 44 -39.02 35.71 31.61
C ASP A 44 -40.18 36.71 31.43
N ALA A 45 -40.91 37.02 32.51
CA ALA A 45 -41.93 38.06 32.50
C ALA A 45 -41.36 39.45 32.16
N PHE A 46 -40.19 39.79 32.73
CA PHE A 46 -39.52 41.06 32.46
C PHE A 46 -39.00 41.14 31.02
N GLN A 47 -38.48 40.03 30.48
CA GLN A 47 -38.05 39.96 29.08
C GLN A 47 -39.23 40.20 28.12
N ARG A 48 -40.38 39.56 28.37
CA ARG A 48 -41.61 39.81 27.60
C ARG A 48 -42.07 41.26 27.67
N GLN A 49 -41.91 41.90 28.83
CA GLN A 49 -42.22 43.34 28.99
C GLN A 49 -41.25 44.22 28.18
N CYS A 50 -39.96 43.89 28.16
CA CYS A 50 -38.97 44.62 27.35
C CYS A 50 -39.30 44.54 25.85
N ASP A 51 -39.70 43.35 25.39
CA ASP A 51 -40.06 43.10 23.98
C ASP A 51 -41.32 43.91 23.58
N LEU A 52 -42.25 44.15 24.52
CA LEU A 52 -43.45 44.97 24.30
C LEU A 52 -43.19 46.48 24.37
N GLU A 53 -42.30 46.93 25.25
CA GLU A 53 -41.97 48.35 25.44
C GLU A 53 -40.90 48.88 24.47
N GLY A 54 -40.17 48.00 23.78
CA GLY A 54 -39.12 48.37 22.82
C GLY A 54 -37.91 49.08 23.45
N LYS A 55 -37.72 48.95 24.76
CA LYS A 55 -36.62 49.58 25.52
C LYS A 55 -35.45 48.61 25.67
N THR A 56 -34.23 49.09 25.45
CA THR A 56 -33.00 48.35 25.71
C THR A 56 -32.50 48.64 27.12
N TYR A 57 -32.81 47.77 28.08
CA TYR A 57 -32.26 47.86 29.44
C TYR A 57 -30.85 47.27 29.50
N THR A 58 -29.96 47.89 30.26
CA THR A 58 -28.65 47.31 30.56
C THR A 58 -28.77 46.17 31.56
N GLU A 59 -27.90 45.17 31.48
CA GLU A 59 -27.93 43.96 32.33
C GLU A 59 -28.02 44.30 33.84
N ILE A 60 -27.39 45.39 34.27
CA ILE A 60 -27.42 45.88 35.66
C ILE A 60 -28.78 46.45 36.05
N GLU A 61 -29.49 47.12 35.14
CA GLU A 61 -30.84 47.67 35.36
C GLU A 61 -31.87 46.54 35.45
N VAL A 62 -31.77 45.53 34.57
CA VAL A 62 -32.60 44.33 34.61
C VAL A 62 -32.51 43.65 35.98
N TYR A 63 -31.30 43.44 36.49
CA TYR A 63 -31.11 42.86 37.82
C TYR A 63 -31.63 43.77 38.95
N SER A 64 -31.44 45.09 38.84
CA SER A 64 -31.93 46.03 39.85
C SER A 64 -33.46 46.09 39.93
N GLU A 65 -34.14 45.86 38.81
CA GLU A 65 -35.60 45.80 38.73
C GLU A 65 -36.13 44.46 39.28
N ILE A 66 -35.53 43.33 38.89
CA ILE A 66 -35.94 41.98 39.36
C ILE A 66 -35.66 41.78 40.86
N PHE A 67 -34.50 42.25 41.35
CA PHE A 67 -34.11 42.13 42.76
C PHE A 67 -34.57 43.31 43.62
N GLY A 68 -35.14 44.34 43.01
CA GLY A 68 -35.54 45.58 43.64
C GLY A 68 -34.36 46.43 44.14
N LYS A 69 -34.67 47.70 44.46
CA LYS A 69 -33.71 48.74 44.92
C LYS A 69 -33.02 48.43 46.26
N LYS A 70 -33.36 47.31 46.92
CA LYS A 70 -32.80 46.87 48.22
C LYS A 70 -31.74 45.75 48.11
N SER A 71 -31.32 45.36 46.90
CA SER A 71 -30.27 44.34 46.76
C SER A 71 -28.87 44.94 46.97
N GLY A 72 -28.38 44.91 48.22
CA GLY A 72 -27.02 45.32 48.58
C GLY A 72 -25.90 44.55 47.85
N PHE A 73 -26.25 43.45 47.15
CA PHE A 73 -25.33 42.62 46.36
C PHE A 73 -24.63 43.36 45.22
N VAL A 74 -25.23 44.42 44.67
CA VAL A 74 -24.65 45.15 43.52
C VAL A 74 -23.67 46.25 43.98
N ARG A 75 -23.75 46.72 45.24
CA ARG A 75 -23.03 47.93 45.71
C ARG A 75 -21.89 47.68 46.71
N GLY A 76 -21.53 46.43 47.04
CA GLY A 76 -20.84 46.11 48.30
C GLY A 76 -19.54 45.28 48.28
N LEU A 77 -18.67 45.33 47.26
CA LEU A 77 -17.36 44.64 47.27
C LEU A 77 -16.18 45.62 47.14
N GLY A 78 -16.23 46.71 47.89
CA GLY A 78 -15.14 47.69 48.01
C GLY A 78 -14.41 47.58 49.35
N ARG A 79 -13.55 46.57 49.53
CA ARG A 79 -12.42 46.63 50.48
C ARG A 79 -11.22 45.92 49.85
N ALA A 80 -10.32 46.71 49.28
CA ALA A 80 -9.07 46.26 48.69
C ALA A 80 -8.15 45.72 49.79
N VAL A 81 -7.84 44.43 49.72
CA VAL A 81 -6.69 43.86 50.45
C VAL A 81 -5.44 44.32 49.72
N LYS A 82 -4.58 45.04 50.45
CA LYS A 82 -3.28 45.54 49.97
C LYS A 82 -2.42 44.34 49.53
N PRO A 83 -1.83 44.33 48.32
CA PRO A 83 -1.01 43.20 47.87
C PRO A 83 0.27 43.10 48.72
N PRO A 84 0.75 41.87 49.02
CA PRO A 84 2.01 41.66 49.73
C PRO A 84 3.21 42.08 48.86
N SER A 85 4.26 42.57 49.52
CA SER A 85 5.41 43.23 48.90
C SER A 85 6.23 42.32 47.96
N PRO A 86 6.88 42.86 46.90
CA PRO A 86 7.50 42.09 45.81
C PRO A 86 8.76 41.28 46.17
N SER A 87 9.30 41.45 47.37
CA SER A 87 10.69 41.06 47.69
C SER A 87 10.91 39.58 48.03
N THR A 88 9.88 38.73 47.99
CA THR A 88 10.00 37.28 48.24
C THR A 88 9.85 36.42 46.97
N LEU A 89 9.52 37.02 45.82
CA LEU A 89 9.12 36.30 44.58
C LEU A 89 10.28 35.93 43.63
N THR A 90 11.47 36.52 43.78
CA THR A 90 12.54 36.40 42.76
C THR A 90 13.35 35.10 42.85
N THR A 91 13.52 34.52 44.04
CA THR A 91 14.26 33.26 44.22
C THR A 91 13.41 32.01 43.96
N GLN A 92 12.09 32.07 44.21
CA GLN A 92 11.19 30.95 43.90
C GLN A 92 10.90 30.82 42.39
N SER A 93 10.93 31.93 41.65
CA SER A 93 10.65 31.95 40.21
C SER A 93 11.71 31.23 39.38
N SER A 94 12.99 31.37 39.73
CA SER A 94 14.11 30.73 39.01
C SER A 94 14.13 29.20 39.17
N ASN A 95 13.81 28.69 40.36
CA ASN A 95 13.73 27.24 40.61
C ASN A 95 12.60 26.60 39.77
N LEU A 96 11.42 27.24 39.72
CA LEU A 96 10.30 26.77 38.91
C LEU A 96 10.61 26.81 37.40
N GLN A 97 11.29 27.84 36.92
CA GLN A 97 11.70 27.93 35.51
C GLN A 97 12.68 26.81 35.12
N HIS A 98 13.64 26.51 35.99
CA HIS A 98 14.58 25.41 35.76
C HIS A 98 13.87 24.03 35.75
N GLN A 99 12.93 23.80 36.67
CA GLN A 99 12.12 22.57 36.67
C GLN A 99 11.27 22.44 35.40
N LEU A 100 10.67 23.53 34.91
CA LEU A 100 9.91 23.53 33.67
C LEU A 100 10.79 23.24 32.44
N ALA A 101 12.01 23.77 32.40
CA ALA A 101 12.97 23.47 31.33
C ALA A 101 13.33 21.97 31.34
N LYS A 102 13.66 21.43 32.51
CA LYS A 102 13.97 20.00 32.68
C LYS A 102 12.80 19.10 32.26
N ALA A 103 11.58 19.40 32.70
CA ALA A 103 10.40 18.63 32.32
C ALA A 103 10.12 18.71 30.81
N ARG A 104 10.39 19.84 30.15
CA ARG A 104 10.26 19.97 28.69
C ARG A 104 11.27 19.10 27.94
N ASP A 105 12.52 19.07 28.40
CA ASP A 105 13.56 18.24 27.79
C ASP A 105 13.27 16.75 28.00
N GLU A 106 12.79 16.35 29.18
CA GLU A 106 12.32 14.99 29.45
C GLU A 106 11.15 14.59 28.54
N ILE A 107 10.14 15.45 28.39
CA ILE A 107 9.02 15.21 27.46
C ILE A 107 9.51 15.08 26.02
N LYS A 108 10.47 15.90 25.60
CA LYS A 108 11.05 15.84 24.26
C LYS A 108 11.81 14.53 24.04
N ALA A 109 12.58 14.07 25.03
CA ALA A 109 13.29 12.80 24.97
C ALA A 109 12.32 11.61 24.89
N MET A 110 11.26 11.59 25.70
CA MET A 110 10.24 10.53 25.63
C MET A 110 9.52 10.51 24.28
N ARG A 111 9.19 11.69 23.72
CA ARG A 111 8.58 11.77 22.38
C ARG A 111 9.51 11.25 21.30
N ALA A 112 10.80 11.60 21.35
CA ALA A 112 11.77 11.11 20.38
C ALA A 112 11.94 9.59 20.45
N ALA A 113 12.00 9.02 21.67
CA ALA A 113 12.03 7.57 21.86
C ALA A 113 10.78 6.89 21.29
N ARG A 114 9.59 7.40 21.64
CA ARG A 114 8.31 6.85 21.16
C ARG A 114 8.16 6.97 19.63
N GLU A 115 8.61 8.07 19.05
CA GLU A 115 8.58 8.27 17.59
C GLU A 115 9.46 7.24 16.88
N LYS A 116 10.65 6.95 17.44
CA LYS A 116 11.53 5.93 16.89
C LYS A 116 10.88 4.54 16.95
N ASP A 117 10.23 4.18 18.06
CA ASP A 117 9.55 2.89 18.18
C ASP A 117 8.41 2.76 17.16
N LEU A 118 7.67 3.84 16.90
CA LEU A 118 6.63 3.88 15.85
C LEU A 118 7.23 3.73 14.45
N GLN A 119 8.37 4.36 14.17
CA GLN A 119 9.08 4.18 12.91
C GLN A 119 9.57 2.74 12.73
N GLU A 120 10.12 2.12 13.78
CA GLU A 120 10.53 0.72 13.75
C GLU A 120 9.35 -0.22 13.54
N PHE A 121 8.19 0.07 14.14
CA PHE A 121 6.97 -0.70 13.92
C PHE A 121 6.46 -0.56 12.47
N ALA A 122 6.43 0.67 11.92
CA ALA A 122 6.07 0.91 10.53
C ALA A 122 7.03 0.21 9.56
N LYS A 123 8.34 0.21 9.86
CA LYS A 123 9.35 -0.50 9.07
C LYS A 123 9.10 -2.02 9.09
N LYS A 124 8.86 -2.59 10.27
CA LYS A 124 8.55 -4.03 10.42
C LYS A 124 7.26 -4.42 9.68
N GLN A 125 6.25 -3.55 9.70
CA GLN A 125 5.02 -3.76 8.94
C GLN A 125 5.29 -3.76 7.43
N ALA A 126 6.08 -2.81 6.92
CA ALA A 126 6.46 -2.74 5.52
C ALA A 126 7.32 -3.94 5.09
N GLU A 127 8.26 -4.39 5.92
CA GLU A 127 9.08 -5.58 5.69
C GLU A 127 8.21 -6.85 5.63
N MET A 128 7.25 -7.01 6.54
CA MET A 128 6.31 -8.14 6.51
C MET A 128 5.39 -8.12 5.28
N GLU A 129 4.91 -6.94 4.87
CA GLU A 129 4.10 -6.81 3.67
C GLU A 129 4.91 -7.10 2.40
N ALA A 130 6.18 -6.69 2.37
CA ALA A 130 7.09 -6.99 1.27
C ALA A 130 7.32 -8.50 1.12
N THR A 131 7.64 -9.23 2.20
CA THR A 131 7.89 -10.68 2.12
C THR A 131 6.65 -11.45 1.67
N LEU A 132 5.45 -11.04 2.07
CA LEU A 132 4.21 -11.63 1.59
C LEU A 132 3.95 -11.36 0.10
N ARG A 133 4.27 -10.15 -0.37
CA ARG A 133 4.18 -9.82 -1.80
C ARG A 133 5.19 -10.62 -2.61
N ASP A 134 6.42 -10.74 -2.14
CA ASP A 134 7.47 -11.51 -2.80
C ASP A 134 7.05 -12.98 -2.92
N HIS A 135 6.58 -13.59 -1.82
CA HIS A 135 6.11 -14.98 -1.87
C HIS A 135 4.93 -15.18 -2.82
N ARG A 136 3.99 -14.22 -2.87
CA ARG A 136 2.86 -14.27 -3.80
C ARG A 136 3.31 -14.15 -5.25
N GLU A 137 4.28 -13.29 -5.55
CA GLU A 137 4.81 -13.13 -6.90
C GLU A 137 5.65 -14.33 -7.31
N GLU A 138 6.46 -14.89 -6.41
CA GLU A 138 7.17 -16.16 -6.63
C GLU A 138 6.21 -17.28 -7.02
N GLN A 139 5.07 -17.41 -6.33
CA GLN A 139 4.06 -18.40 -6.71
C GLN A 139 3.47 -18.13 -8.11
N ARG A 140 3.29 -16.87 -8.50
CA ARG A 140 2.78 -16.51 -9.84
C ARG A 140 3.82 -16.83 -10.92
N VAL A 141 5.07 -16.44 -10.71
CA VAL A 141 6.18 -16.70 -11.63
C VAL A 141 6.40 -18.20 -11.81
N GLU A 142 6.28 -18.99 -10.74
CA GLU A 142 6.44 -20.44 -10.83
C GLU A 142 5.28 -21.10 -11.59
N GLN A 143 4.04 -20.64 -11.39
CA GLN A 143 2.91 -21.10 -12.19
C GLN A 143 3.08 -20.75 -13.68
N GLU A 144 3.56 -19.55 -13.98
CA GLU A 144 3.83 -19.12 -15.35
C GLU A 144 5.00 -19.90 -15.97
N ARG A 145 6.07 -20.17 -15.21
CA ARG A 145 7.17 -21.03 -15.64
C ARG A 145 6.68 -22.42 -16.05
N ILE A 146 5.87 -23.06 -15.19
CA ILE A 146 5.30 -24.39 -15.46
C ILE A 146 4.45 -24.35 -16.73
N TRP A 147 3.62 -23.31 -16.90
CA TRP A 147 2.81 -23.14 -18.10
C TRP A 147 3.66 -23.04 -19.37
N MET A 148 4.66 -22.15 -19.36
CA MET A 148 5.55 -21.94 -20.49
C MET A 148 6.37 -23.21 -20.82
N GLU A 149 6.85 -23.93 -19.81
CA GLU A 149 7.59 -25.17 -20.00
C GLU A 149 6.72 -26.26 -20.64
N GLN A 150 5.45 -26.36 -20.24
CA GLN A 150 4.48 -27.27 -20.87
C GLN A 150 4.21 -26.90 -22.33
N GLU A 151 4.03 -25.61 -22.62
CA GLU A 151 3.83 -25.13 -23.99
C GLU A 151 5.06 -25.39 -24.88
N GLU A 152 6.26 -25.10 -24.38
CA GLU A 152 7.50 -25.41 -25.08
C GLU A 152 7.68 -26.91 -25.29
N SER A 153 7.35 -27.74 -24.28
CA SER A 153 7.42 -29.20 -24.40
C SER A 153 6.50 -29.72 -25.51
N MET A 154 5.25 -29.26 -25.55
CA MET A 154 4.31 -29.59 -26.63
C MET A 154 4.84 -29.17 -28.00
N LYS A 155 5.41 -27.96 -28.09
CA LYS A 155 5.98 -27.46 -29.34
C LYS A 155 7.17 -28.31 -29.81
N ARG A 156 8.10 -28.64 -28.90
CA ARG A 156 9.23 -29.52 -29.19
C ARG A 156 8.77 -30.91 -29.64
N GLU A 157 7.72 -31.44 -29.02
CA GLU A 157 7.15 -32.74 -29.40
C GLU A 157 6.57 -32.70 -30.83
N GLN A 158 5.82 -31.65 -31.17
CA GLN A 158 5.34 -31.45 -32.54
C GLN A 158 6.48 -31.30 -33.55
N GLU A 159 7.52 -30.54 -33.23
CA GLU A 159 8.71 -30.39 -34.07
C GLU A 159 9.46 -31.72 -34.26
N CYS A 160 9.64 -32.51 -33.20
CA CYS A 160 10.22 -33.84 -33.26
C CYS A 160 9.44 -34.78 -34.19
N MET A 161 8.11 -34.76 -34.12
CA MET A 161 7.26 -35.54 -35.03
C MET A 161 7.46 -35.13 -36.49
N LEU A 162 7.55 -33.82 -36.77
CA LEU A 162 7.77 -33.32 -38.14
C LEU A 162 9.15 -33.76 -38.68
N VAL A 163 10.20 -33.63 -37.87
CA VAL A 163 11.56 -34.01 -38.25
C VAL A 163 11.67 -35.52 -38.50
N GLU A 164 11.09 -36.35 -37.62
CA GLU A 164 11.10 -37.80 -37.81
C GLU A 164 10.29 -38.22 -39.06
N HIS A 165 9.17 -37.56 -39.34
CA HIS A 165 8.42 -37.78 -40.57
C HIS A 165 9.25 -37.42 -41.82
N GLU A 166 9.91 -36.26 -41.83
CA GLU A 166 10.78 -35.86 -42.94
C GLU A 166 11.93 -36.84 -43.16
N LYS A 167 12.58 -37.27 -42.08
CA LYS A 167 13.67 -38.25 -42.11
C LYS A 167 13.22 -39.60 -42.65
N CYS A 168 12.01 -40.06 -42.28
CA CYS A 168 11.41 -41.27 -42.82
C CYS A 168 11.25 -41.17 -44.35
N MET A 169 10.69 -40.05 -44.83
CA MET A 169 10.50 -39.79 -46.26
C MET A 169 11.84 -39.72 -47.01
N GLN A 170 12.87 -39.08 -46.43
CA GLN A 170 14.21 -39.02 -47.01
C GLN A 170 14.84 -40.42 -47.10
N GLN A 171 14.74 -41.22 -46.04
CA GLN A 171 15.27 -42.58 -46.02
C GLN A 171 14.58 -43.46 -47.08
N GLU A 172 13.28 -43.30 -47.29
CA GLU A 172 12.54 -44.01 -48.32
C GLU A 172 12.95 -43.58 -49.74
N GLN A 173 13.12 -42.28 -49.97
CA GLN A 173 13.66 -41.78 -51.24
C GLN A 173 15.08 -42.30 -51.51
N GLU A 174 15.93 -42.40 -50.49
CA GLU A 174 17.28 -42.94 -50.61
C GLU A 174 17.26 -44.45 -50.92
N ARG A 175 16.37 -45.21 -50.26
CA ARG A 175 16.14 -46.64 -50.56
C ARG A 175 15.74 -46.83 -52.01
N MET A 176 14.77 -46.04 -52.50
CA MET A 176 14.33 -46.03 -53.89
C MET A 176 15.48 -45.71 -54.87
N ARG A 177 16.33 -44.72 -54.57
CA ARG A 177 17.51 -44.39 -55.39
C ARG A 177 18.50 -45.55 -55.45
N LYS A 178 18.85 -46.13 -54.30
CA LYS A 178 19.78 -47.28 -54.21
C LYS A 178 19.26 -48.49 -54.97
N GLU A 179 17.96 -48.74 -54.93
CA GLU A 179 17.35 -49.83 -55.70
C GLU A 179 17.43 -49.58 -57.21
N GLN A 180 17.13 -48.37 -57.68
CA GLN A 180 17.31 -48.01 -59.09
C GLN A 180 18.77 -48.15 -59.54
N GLU A 181 19.73 -47.69 -58.73
CA GLU A 181 21.16 -47.84 -59.03
C GLU A 181 21.57 -49.32 -59.10
N CYS A 182 21.08 -50.15 -58.18
CA CYS A 182 21.32 -51.59 -58.20
C CYS A 182 20.76 -52.25 -59.47
N LEU A 183 19.56 -51.87 -59.90
CA LEU A 183 18.97 -52.33 -61.16
C LEU A 183 19.79 -51.87 -62.37
N ARG A 184 20.20 -50.60 -62.42
CA ARG A 184 21.07 -50.06 -63.49
C ARG A 184 22.40 -50.82 -63.55
N ALA A 185 23.03 -51.07 -62.42
CA ALA A 185 24.28 -51.82 -62.34
C ALA A 185 24.10 -53.28 -62.79
N LYS A 186 22.99 -53.95 -62.43
CA LYS A 186 22.66 -55.30 -62.91
C LYS A 186 22.50 -55.35 -64.43
N ILE A 187 21.80 -54.36 -65.01
CA ILE A 187 21.63 -54.24 -66.47
C ILE A 187 22.99 -54.03 -67.15
N SER A 188 23.81 -53.11 -66.63
CA SER A 188 25.16 -52.86 -67.16
C SER A 188 26.01 -54.14 -67.16
N LYS A 189 26.07 -54.85 -66.02
CA LYS A 189 26.80 -56.12 -65.90
C LYS A 189 26.32 -57.18 -66.90
N GLN A 190 25.01 -57.27 -67.13
CA GLN A 190 24.44 -58.17 -68.14
C GLN A 190 24.86 -57.79 -69.56
N LEU A 191 24.87 -56.50 -69.89
CA LEU A 191 25.34 -56.02 -71.18
C LEU A 191 26.83 -56.31 -71.37
N ASP A 192 27.67 -56.02 -70.38
CA ASP A 192 29.12 -56.27 -70.43
C ASP A 192 29.41 -57.77 -70.63
N LYS A 193 28.71 -58.64 -69.89
CA LYS A 193 28.83 -60.10 -70.04
C LYS A 193 28.43 -60.55 -71.45
N LYS A 194 27.32 -60.02 -72.00
CA LYS A 194 26.88 -60.31 -73.37
C LYS A 194 27.91 -59.84 -74.40
N MET A 195 28.44 -58.63 -74.26
CA MET A 195 29.46 -58.09 -75.16
C MET A 195 30.72 -58.95 -75.13
N SER A 196 31.22 -59.34 -73.95
CA SER A 196 32.37 -60.23 -73.81
C SER A 196 32.14 -61.57 -74.50
N SER A 197 30.99 -62.21 -74.29
CA SER A 197 30.64 -63.48 -74.96
C SER A 197 30.59 -63.35 -76.49
N VAL A 198 30.01 -62.25 -77.00
CA VAL A 198 29.99 -61.96 -78.45
C VAL A 198 31.40 -61.78 -78.99
N MET A 199 32.26 -61.05 -78.28
CA MET A 199 33.65 -60.81 -78.68
C MET A 199 34.46 -62.11 -78.66
N GLU A 200 34.34 -62.92 -77.62
CA GLU A 200 35.01 -64.23 -77.52
C GLU A 200 34.59 -65.15 -78.66
N LYS A 201 33.29 -65.20 -78.98
CA LYS A 201 32.77 -65.96 -80.13
C LYS A 201 33.36 -65.46 -81.45
N LYS A 202 33.36 -64.14 -81.69
CA LYS A 202 33.98 -63.54 -82.89
C LYS A 202 35.46 -63.89 -83.01
N MET A 203 36.20 -63.87 -81.90
CA MET A 203 37.63 -64.22 -81.87
C MET A 203 37.85 -65.71 -82.12
N SER A 204 37.05 -66.59 -81.52
CA SER A 204 37.08 -68.03 -81.76
C SER A 204 36.81 -68.36 -83.22
N ASP A 205 35.78 -67.76 -83.82
CA ASP A 205 35.43 -67.99 -85.23
C ASP A 205 36.48 -67.41 -86.19
N ARG A 206 37.15 -66.31 -85.83
CA ARG A 206 38.32 -65.81 -86.56
C ARG A 206 39.51 -66.77 -86.45
N ALA A 207 39.80 -67.30 -85.27
CA ALA A 207 40.89 -68.26 -85.05
C ALA A 207 40.67 -69.56 -85.85
N LYS A 208 39.43 -70.10 -85.84
CA LYS A 208 39.06 -71.27 -86.66
C LYS A 208 39.30 -71.03 -88.16
N ARG A 209 38.93 -69.85 -88.67
CA ARG A 209 39.18 -69.47 -90.08
C ARG A 209 40.67 -69.38 -90.42
N LEU A 210 41.49 -68.84 -89.51
CA LEU A 210 42.96 -68.80 -89.72
C LEU A 210 43.56 -70.21 -89.72
N PHE A 211 43.12 -71.07 -88.80
CA PHE A 211 43.61 -72.44 -88.69
C PHE A 211 43.26 -73.29 -89.93
N SER A 212 42.08 -73.11 -90.51
CA SER A 212 41.71 -73.79 -91.76
C SER A 212 42.54 -73.31 -92.94
N TYR A 213 42.81 -72.01 -93.06
CA TYR A 213 43.67 -71.44 -94.11
C TYR A 213 45.10 -72.01 -94.05
N PHE A 214 45.69 -72.06 -92.85
CA PHE A 214 47.04 -72.61 -92.64
C PHE A 214 47.14 -74.11 -92.95
N ARG A 215 46.08 -74.87 -92.66
CA ARG A 215 46.03 -76.32 -92.90
C ARG A 215 45.81 -76.66 -94.38
N SER A 216 45.08 -75.83 -95.12
CA SER A 216 44.90 -75.98 -96.58
C SER A 216 46.12 -75.53 -97.39
N SER A 217 46.97 -74.66 -96.84
CA SER A 217 48.18 -74.16 -97.51
C SER A 217 49.40 -75.09 -97.39
N LYS A 218 49.30 -76.22 -96.67
CA LYS A 218 50.40 -77.16 -96.37
C LYS A 218 50.29 -78.49 -97.14
N ARG A 219 49.46 -78.52 -98.19
CA ARG A 219 49.20 -79.68 -99.03
C ARG A 219 49.67 -79.41 -100.45
#